data_AF-A0A0V1Q0Q8-F1
#
_entry.id   AF-A0A0V1Q0Q8-F1
#
_cell.length_a   1.000
_cell.length_b   1.000
_cell.length_c   1.000
_cell.angle_alpha   90.00
_cell.angle_beta   90.00
_cell.angle_gamma   90.00
#
_symmetry.space_group_name_H-M   'P 1'
#
loop_
_entity.id
_entity.type
_entity.pdbx_description
1 polymer ?
#
loop_
_entity_poly.entity_id
_entity_poly.type
_entity_poly.pdbx_seq_one_letter_code
_entity_poly.pdbx_strand_id
1 'polypeptide(L)'
;MKAFFNSSTSRNSFFKQEQERIESIIKEPLLEYVLQDLPHLQATKEQQDDIWEMIAIKLNTDQFQSALASTDNNNKDLDEIATLNGQYIKDVYLKLMDDFTQRVYSINRYKQVYKAEYVRPPDGGLAPIGYAAFSLPIREILTERIDKLLCELFYLKGYDVEVMAKLSKERFEEQQRNDFRYKLPVVVPNNISQHHEVHRESLDDTSATDNKEKTHKALKQMKEQLEKLKLEFYEKEFEKKNKKLDQLNKENKRLLELNHELVTELQKLRDLS
;
A
#
# COMPACT_ATOMS: atom_id res chain seq x y z
N MET A 1 -54.00 -18.19 2.86
CA MET A 1 -53.02 -18.34 3.98
C MET A 1 -51.86 -19.15 3.44
N LYS A 2 -50.58 -18.76 3.44
CA LYS A 2 -49.81 -17.60 3.90
C LYS A 2 -48.69 -17.45 2.86
N ALA A 3 -48.51 -16.26 2.29
CA ALA A 3 -47.29 -15.91 1.58
C ALA A 3 -46.22 -15.64 2.64
N PHE A 4 -45.19 -16.48 2.68
CA PHE A 4 -44.00 -16.21 3.50
C PHE A 4 -43.15 -15.19 2.75
N PHE A 5 -43.15 -13.96 3.26
CA PHE A 5 -42.18 -12.95 2.89
C PHE A 5 -40.78 -13.45 3.24
N ASN A 6 -40.00 -13.80 2.21
CA ASN A 6 -38.54 -13.81 2.30
C ASN A 6 -38.09 -12.36 2.55
N SER A 7 -37.94 -12.02 3.82
CA SER A 7 -37.28 -10.77 4.26
C SER A 7 -36.16 -11.12 5.21
N SER A 8 -35.11 -11.71 4.65
CA SER A 8 -33.81 -11.88 5.30
C SER A 8 -32.69 -11.36 4.40
N THR A 9 -32.90 -10.22 3.76
CA THR A 9 -31.80 -9.38 3.29
C THR A 9 -31.19 -8.68 4.50
N SER A 10 -30.00 -9.14 4.87
CA SER A 10 -29.15 -8.61 5.94
C SER A 10 -29.09 -7.08 5.94
N ARG A 11 -29.43 -6.47 7.10
CA ARG A 11 -29.28 -5.04 7.40
C ARG A 11 -27.82 -4.64 7.60
N ASN A 12 -26.95 -4.85 6.61
CA ASN A 12 -25.68 -4.13 6.59
C ASN A 12 -25.94 -2.72 6.06
N SER A 13 -25.40 -1.68 6.71
CA SER A 13 -25.49 -0.31 6.18
C SER A 13 -24.84 -0.27 4.79
N PHE A 14 -25.37 0.55 3.88
CA PHE A 14 -24.78 0.76 2.55
C PHE A 14 -23.28 1.04 2.63
N PHE A 15 -22.84 1.79 3.64
CA PHE A 15 -21.43 2.06 3.91
C PHE A 15 -20.60 0.79 4.16
N LYS A 16 -21.13 -0.15 4.95
CA LYS A 16 -20.44 -1.42 5.23
C LYS A 16 -20.37 -2.31 4.00
N GLN A 17 -21.43 -2.34 3.19
CA GLN A 17 -21.44 -3.07 1.92
C GLN A 17 -20.42 -2.49 0.93
N GLU A 18 -20.32 -1.16 0.85
CA GLU A 18 -19.33 -0.51 -0.01
C GLU A 18 -17.89 -0.74 0.49
N GLN A 19 -17.67 -0.72 1.80
CA GLN A 19 -16.39 -1.07 2.39
C GLN A 19 -15.99 -2.52 2.09
N GLU A 20 -16.91 -3.47 2.23
CA GLU A 20 -16.68 -4.88 1.88
C GLU A 20 -16.37 -5.05 0.38
N ARG A 21 -17.06 -4.27 -0.49
CA ARG A 21 -16.78 -4.24 -1.94
C ARG A 21 -15.36 -3.74 -2.21
N ILE A 22 -14.97 -2.60 -1.65
CA ILE A 22 -13.63 -2.04 -1.80
C ILE A 22 -12.57 -3.04 -1.29
N GLU A 23 -12.76 -3.59 -0.08
CA GLU A 23 -11.88 -4.59 0.51
C GLU A 23 -11.69 -5.80 -0.42
N SER A 24 -12.76 -6.29 -1.06
CA SER A 24 -12.67 -7.43 -1.99
C SER A 24 -11.87 -7.13 -3.26
N ILE A 25 -11.99 -5.91 -3.81
CA ILE A 25 -11.29 -5.51 -5.04
C ILE A 25 -9.80 -5.31 -4.76
N ILE A 26 -9.45 -4.73 -3.61
CA ILE A 26 -8.05 -4.41 -3.28
C ILE A 26 -7.29 -5.59 -2.70
N LYS A 27 -7.97 -6.63 -2.21
CA LYS A 27 -7.38 -7.71 -1.42
C LYS A 27 -6.19 -8.38 -2.10
N GLU A 28 -6.34 -8.80 -3.36
CA GLU A 28 -5.28 -9.50 -4.09
C GLU A 28 -4.12 -8.55 -4.47
N PRO A 29 -4.36 -7.41 -5.14
CA PRO A 29 -3.30 -6.45 -5.45
C PRO A 29 -2.54 -5.94 -4.22
N LEU A 30 -3.23 -5.74 -3.10
CA LEU A 30 -2.63 -5.34 -1.84
C LEU A 30 -1.59 -6.36 -1.38
N LEU A 31 -1.94 -7.65 -1.39
CA LEU A 31 -1.02 -8.70 -0.94
C LEU A 31 0.20 -8.82 -1.85
N GLU A 32 0.03 -8.59 -3.16
CA GLU A 32 1.15 -8.57 -4.11
C GLU A 32 2.11 -7.42 -3.83
N TYR A 33 1.58 -6.21 -3.64
CA TYR A 33 2.42 -5.05 -3.32
C TYR A 33 3.11 -5.18 -1.96
N VAL A 34 2.43 -5.74 -0.95
CA VAL A 34 3.06 -6.03 0.34
C VAL A 34 4.16 -7.08 0.22
N LEU A 35 3.99 -8.08 -0.63
CA LEU A 35 5.02 -9.09 -0.90
C LEU A 35 6.21 -8.50 -1.66
N GLN A 36 5.98 -7.53 -2.54
CA GLN A 36 7.03 -6.87 -3.32
C GLN A 36 7.82 -5.85 -2.49
N ASP A 37 7.14 -4.99 -1.75
CA ASP A 37 7.74 -3.84 -1.06
C ASP A 37 8.10 -4.13 0.42
N LEU A 38 7.60 -5.24 0.98
CA LEU A 38 7.92 -5.77 2.30
C LEU A 38 8.00 -4.68 3.41
N PRO A 39 6.88 -3.98 3.71
CA PRO A 39 6.88 -2.87 4.66
C PRO A 39 7.34 -3.27 6.07
N HIS A 40 7.14 -4.52 6.47
CA HIS A 40 7.46 -5.03 7.81
C HIS A 40 8.97 -5.25 8.05
N LEU A 41 9.78 -5.25 7.01
CA LEU A 41 11.24 -5.40 7.06
C LEU A 41 11.98 -4.08 7.30
N GLN A 42 11.30 -2.94 7.26
CA GLN A 42 11.97 -1.66 7.44
C GLN A 42 12.40 -1.43 8.88
N ALA A 43 13.61 -0.88 9.04
CA ALA A 43 14.25 -0.71 10.33
C ALA A 43 13.60 0.37 11.21
N THR A 44 12.92 1.35 10.60
CA THR A 44 12.32 2.48 11.31
C THR A 44 10.83 2.59 11.01
N LYS A 45 10.05 3.08 11.99
CA LYS A 45 8.60 3.25 11.84
C LYS A 45 8.23 4.21 10.71
N GLU A 46 8.99 5.29 10.53
CA GLU A 46 8.78 6.25 9.44
C GLU A 46 8.89 5.57 8.07
N GLN A 47 9.91 4.74 7.86
CA GLN A 47 10.06 3.98 6.62
C GLN A 47 8.95 2.96 6.41
N GLN A 48 8.45 2.34 7.48
CA GLN A 48 7.29 1.44 7.37
C GLN A 48 6.07 2.21 6.88
N ASP A 49 5.78 3.36 7.49
CA ASP A 49 4.62 4.19 7.16
C ASP A 49 4.74 4.78 5.74
N ASP A 50 5.94 5.19 5.31
CA ASP A 50 6.22 5.64 3.92
C ASP A 50 5.93 4.53 2.89
N ILE A 51 6.32 3.28 3.17
CA ILE A 51 6.04 2.16 2.27
C ILE A 51 4.55 1.85 2.22
N TRP A 52 3.83 1.93 3.35
CA TRP A 52 2.38 1.79 3.35
C TRP A 52 1.69 2.86 2.51
N GLU A 53 2.14 4.11 2.56
CA GLU A 53 1.65 5.17 1.67
C GLU A 53 1.99 4.91 0.21
N MET A 54 3.19 4.41 -0.10
CA MET A 54 3.54 4.03 -1.47
C MET A 54 2.65 2.91 -2.00
N ILE A 55 2.37 1.88 -1.20
CA ILE A 55 1.44 0.79 -1.56
C ILE A 55 0.03 1.36 -1.83
N ALA A 56 -0.42 2.31 -1.00
CA ALA A 56 -1.70 3.00 -1.21
C ALA A 56 -1.76 3.76 -2.54
N ILE A 57 -0.68 4.45 -2.88
CA ILE A 57 -0.58 5.17 -4.15
C ILE A 57 -0.61 4.20 -5.34
N LYS A 58 0.11 3.08 -5.26
CA LYS A 58 0.09 2.04 -6.32
C LYS A 58 -1.31 1.47 -6.51
N LEU A 59 -2.00 1.12 -5.42
CA LEU A 59 -3.37 0.60 -5.46
C LEU A 59 -4.37 1.59 -6.05
N ASN A 60 -4.30 2.86 -5.64
CA ASN A 60 -5.13 3.90 -6.22
C ASN A 60 -4.86 4.01 -7.74
N THR A 61 -3.58 4.01 -8.14
CA THR A 61 -3.19 4.11 -9.56
C THR A 61 -3.76 2.96 -10.39
N ASP A 62 -3.70 1.73 -9.89
CA ASP A 62 -4.25 0.57 -10.57
C ASP A 62 -5.77 0.63 -10.68
N GLN A 63 -6.46 1.11 -9.64
CA GLN A 63 -7.90 1.32 -9.68
C GLN A 63 -8.28 2.39 -10.72
N PHE A 64 -7.52 3.50 -10.77
CA PHE A 64 -7.70 4.53 -11.80
C PHE A 64 -7.46 3.98 -13.20
N GLN A 65 -6.40 3.22 -13.42
CA GLN A 65 -6.10 2.62 -14.73
C GLN A 65 -7.15 1.58 -15.14
N SER A 66 -7.61 0.74 -14.22
CA SER A 66 -8.65 -0.26 -14.49
C SER A 66 -9.99 0.41 -14.82
N ALA A 67 -10.33 1.51 -14.14
CA ALA A 67 -11.52 2.30 -14.45
C ALA A 67 -11.42 2.95 -15.83
N LEU A 68 -10.25 3.48 -16.21
CA LEU A 68 -9.96 4.07 -17.52
C LEU A 68 -10.03 3.04 -18.67
N ALA A 69 -9.54 1.82 -18.45
CA ALA A 69 -9.63 0.74 -19.42
C ALA A 69 -11.06 0.23 -19.61
N SER A 70 -11.91 0.39 -18.60
CA SER A 70 -13.31 -0.04 -18.61
C SER A 70 -14.27 1.05 -19.17
N THR A 71 -13.78 2.26 -19.43
CA THR A 71 -14.61 3.43 -19.79
C THR A 71 -14.96 3.53 -21.28
N ASP A 72 -15.19 2.41 -21.96
CA ASP A 72 -15.75 2.46 -23.32
C ASP A 72 -17.25 2.78 -23.34
N ASN A 73 -17.96 2.88 -22.20
CA ASN A 73 -19.41 3.20 -22.25
C ASN A 73 -20.05 4.06 -21.14
N ASN A 74 -19.44 4.41 -20.01
CA ASN A 74 -20.10 5.29 -19.02
C ASN A 74 -19.11 6.10 -18.16
N ASN A 75 -19.01 7.42 -18.40
CA ASN A 75 -18.19 8.39 -17.65
C ASN A 75 -18.64 8.63 -16.19
N LYS A 76 -19.49 7.78 -15.59
CA LYS A 76 -20.09 8.02 -14.27
C LYS A 76 -19.32 7.40 -13.09
N ASP A 77 -18.44 6.44 -13.33
CA ASP A 77 -17.82 5.67 -12.23
C ASP A 77 -16.45 6.23 -11.77
N LEU A 78 -15.93 7.28 -12.42
CA LEU A 78 -14.61 7.85 -12.11
C LEU A 78 -14.61 8.77 -10.86
N ASP A 79 -15.74 9.41 -10.55
CA ASP A 79 -15.88 10.30 -9.38
C ASP A 79 -16.01 9.53 -8.06
N GLU A 80 -16.21 8.20 -8.10
CA GLU A 80 -16.43 7.35 -6.91
C GLU A 80 -15.20 6.52 -6.50
N ILE A 81 -14.03 6.71 -7.13
CA ILE A 81 -12.82 5.97 -6.76
C ILE A 81 -12.32 6.50 -5.40
N ALA A 82 -12.62 5.74 -4.34
CA ALA A 82 -12.19 6.04 -2.99
C ALA A 82 -10.66 6.14 -2.93
N THR A 83 -10.14 7.29 -2.49
CA THR A 83 -8.71 7.47 -2.32
C THR A 83 -8.27 6.76 -1.05
N LEU A 84 -7.55 5.65 -1.23
CA LEU A 84 -7.02 4.85 -0.13
C LEU A 84 -5.79 5.55 0.46
N ASN A 85 -5.65 5.53 1.78
CA ASN A 85 -4.46 6.01 2.49
C ASN A 85 -3.64 4.82 3.04
N GLY A 86 -2.36 5.05 3.36
CA GLY A 86 -1.46 3.99 3.84
C GLY A 86 -1.94 3.34 5.13
N GLN A 87 -2.45 4.14 6.08
CA GLN A 87 -2.94 3.64 7.35
C GLN A 87 -4.15 2.69 7.21
N TYR A 88 -5.14 3.05 6.39
CA TYR A 88 -6.31 2.21 6.11
C TYR A 88 -5.89 0.89 5.48
N ILE A 89 -4.99 0.93 4.50
CA ILE A 89 -4.52 -0.26 3.81
C ILE A 89 -3.72 -1.18 4.75
N LYS A 90 -2.91 -0.60 5.62
CA LYS A 90 -2.22 -1.32 6.70
C LYS A 90 -3.21 -2.04 7.60
N ASP A 91 -4.30 -1.38 8.00
CA ASP A 91 -5.33 -1.98 8.85
C ASP A 91 -6.08 -3.12 8.13
N VAL A 92 -6.40 -2.94 6.85
CA VAL A 92 -6.98 -4.02 6.01
C VAL A 92 -6.02 -5.21 5.94
N TYR A 93 -4.73 -4.98 5.67
CA TYR A 93 -3.73 -6.04 5.63
C TYR A 93 -3.63 -6.79 6.98
N LEU A 94 -3.56 -6.06 8.09
CA LEU A 94 -3.44 -6.66 9.42
C LEU A 94 -4.64 -7.54 9.75
N LYS A 95 -5.85 -7.09 9.40
CA LYS A 95 -7.08 -7.88 9.55
C LYS A 95 -7.03 -9.16 8.71
N LEU A 96 -6.63 -9.06 7.45
CA LEU A 96 -6.47 -10.23 6.57
C LEU A 96 -5.46 -11.25 7.11
N MET A 97 -4.35 -10.76 7.67
CA MET A 97 -3.31 -11.61 8.22
C MET A 97 -3.72 -12.26 9.55
N ASP A 98 -4.46 -11.54 10.39
CA ASP A 98 -5.01 -12.10 11.63
C ASP A 98 -6.05 -13.19 11.35
N ASP A 99 -7.00 -12.92 10.44
CA ASP A 99 -7.99 -13.89 9.98
C ASP A 99 -7.32 -15.14 9.39
N PHE A 100 -6.26 -14.96 8.58
CA PHE A 100 -5.48 -16.08 8.05
C PHE A 100 -4.80 -16.87 9.16
N THR A 101 -4.12 -16.20 10.10
CA THR A 101 -3.41 -16.84 11.20
C THR A 101 -4.35 -17.67 12.08
N GLN A 102 -5.54 -17.13 12.41
CA GLN A 102 -6.57 -17.86 13.14
C GLN A 102 -7.09 -19.10 12.37
N ARG A 103 -7.26 -18.99 11.05
CA ARG A 103 -7.61 -20.14 10.19
C ARG A 103 -6.52 -21.20 10.20
N VAL A 104 -5.25 -20.81 10.12
CA VAL A 104 -4.10 -21.73 10.20
C VAL A 104 -4.10 -22.51 11.51
N TYR A 105 -4.30 -21.84 12.65
CA TYR A 105 -4.44 -22.50 13.96
C TYR A 105 -5.58 -23.51 13.99
N SER A 106 -6.73 -23.16 13.40
CA SER A 106 -7.90 -24.03 13.34
C SER A 106 -7.65 -25.25 12.47
N ILE A 107 -7.11 -25.07 11.26
CA ILE A 107 -6.75 -26.16 10.34
C ILE A 107 -5.78 -27.14 11.00
N ASN A 108 -4.76 -26.60 11.69
CA ASN A 108 -3.82 -27.40 12.45
C ASN A 108 -4.52 -28.28 13.50
N ARG A 109 -5.39 -27.69 14.33
CA ARG A 109 -6.14 -28.39 15.38
C ARG A 109 -7.02 -29.52 14.85
N TYR A 110 -7.74 -29.29 13.75
CA TYR A 110 -8.71 -30.25 13.23
C TYR A 110 -8.09 -31.35 12.37
N LYS A 111 -7.10 -31.01 11.52
CA LYS A 111 -6.48 -31.98 10.62
C LYS A 111 -5.34 -32.77 11.28
N GLN A 112 -4.98 -32.46 12.53
CA GLN A 112 -3.86 -33.07 13.27
C GLN A 112 -2.56 -33.12 12.45
N VAL A 113 -2.35 -32.14 11.57
CA VAL A 113 -1.15 -32.08 10.72
C VAL A 113 0.10 -31.88 11.57
N TYR A 114 -0.06 -31.40 12.81
CA TYR A 114 1.01 -31.29 13.79
C TYR A 114 0.85 -32.24 14.97
N LYS A 115 1.98 -32.86 15.32
CA LYS A 115 2.34 -33.11 16.72
C LYS A 115 3.56 -32.25 16.99
N ALA A 116 3.40 -31.17 17.76
CA ALA A 116 4.58 -30.52 18.32
C ALA A 116 5.23 -31.53 19.28
N GLU A 117 6.47 -31.93 19.00
CA GLU A 117 7.24 -32.64 20.02
C GLU A 117 7.46 -31.67 21.17
N TYR A 118 6.92 -32.01 22.32
CA TYR A 118 7.23 -31.28 23.55
C TYR A 118 8.69 -31.56 23.87
N VAL A 119 9.57 -30.65 23.47
CA VAL A 119 10.97 -30.69 23.90
C VAL A 119 10.97 -30.40 25.39
N ARG A 120 11.13 -31.44 26.21
CA ARG A 120 11.41 -31.24 27.63
C ARG A 120 12.77 -30.57 27.75
N PRO A 121 12.91 -29.53 28.57
CA PRO A 121 14.22 -29.02 28.93
C PRO A 121 15.10 -30.19 29.46
N PRO A 122 16.39 -30.27 29.10
CA PRO A 122 17.29 -31.39 29.45
C PRO A 122 17.34 -31.71 30.95
N ASP A 123 17.03 -30.71 31.75
CA ASP A 123 16.95 -30.66 33.22
C ASP A 123 15.64 -31.24 33.79
N GLY A 124 14.71 -31.72 32.94
CA GLY A 124 13.51 -32.44 33.38
C GLY A 124 12.46 -31.58 34.10
N GLY A 125 12.66 -30.26 34.13
CA GLY A 125 11.71 -29.30 34.69
C GLY A 125 10.37 -29.30 33.97
N LEU A 126 9.35 -28.72 34.61
CA LEU A 126 8.06 -28.43 33.99
C LEU A 126 8.33 -27.65 32.69
N ALA A 127 8.02 -28.28 31.54
CA ALA A 127 8.32 -27.70 30.24
C ALA A 127 7.74 -26.28 30.16
N PRO A 128 8.57 -25.24 29.98
CA PRO A 128 8.05 -23.91 29.75
C PRO A 128 7.33 -23.97 28.41
N ILE A 129 6.05 -23.59 28.42
CA ILE A 129 5.20 -23.21 27.26
C ILE A 129 5.84 -23.65 25.94
N GLY A 130 5.54 -24.88 25.51
CA GLY A 130 6.21 -25.52 24.38
C GLY A 130 6.27 -24.59 23.16
N TYR A 131 7.46 -24.41 22.61
CA TYR A 131 7.63 -23.73 21.33
C TYR A 131 7.02 -24.60 20.24
N ALA A 132 5.90 -24.17 19.68
CA ALA A 132 5.36 -24.79 18.47
C ALA A 132 6.23 -24.35 17.30
N ALA A 133 7.16 -25.21 16.88
CA ALA A 133 7.86 -25.03 15.62
C ALA A 133 6.84 -25.26 14.48
N PHE A 134 6.39 -24.18 13.84
CA PHE A 134 5.43 -24.24 12.75
C PHE A 134 6.13 -24.65 11.43
N SER A 135 6.62 -25.90 11.32
CA SER A 135 7.05 -26.44 10.02
C SER A 135 5.83 -26.97 9.26
N LEU A 136 5.10 -26.06 8.66
CA LEU A 136 3.93 -26.35 7.85
C LEU A 136 4.32 -26.84 6.44
N PRO A 137 3.61 -27.82 5.86
CA PRO A 137 3.36 -27.91 4.42
C PRO A 137 2.00 -27.27 4.05
N ILE A 138 1.62 -26.13 4.66
CA ILE A 138 0.37 -25.42 4.29
C ILE A 138 0.36 -25.01 2.82
N ARG A 139 1.54 -24.78 2.24
CA ARG A 139 1.69 -24.45 0.80
C ARG A 139 0.92 -25.42 -0.10
N GLU A 140 0.85 -26.70 0.29
CA GLU A 140 0.21 -27.77 -0.48
C GLU A 140 -1.30 -27.89 -0.22
N ILE A 141 -1.78 -27.36 0.90
CA ILE A 141 -3.19 -27.45 1.33
C ILE A 141 -4.02 -26.29 0.75
N LEU A 142 -3.40 -25.14 0.50
CA LEU A 142 -4.10 -23.94 0.02
C LEU A 142 -4.27 -23.96 -1.49
N THR A 143 -5.52 -23.84 -1.94
CA THR A 143 -5.87 -23.83 -3.37
C THR A 143 -5.96 -22.41 -3.91
N GLU A 144 -6.55 -21.48 -3.14
CA GLU A 144 -6.76 -20.10 -3.55
C GLU A 144 -5.45 -19.28 -3.59
N ARG A 145 -5.29 -18.45 -4.63
CA ARG A 145 -4.10 -17.59 -4.83
C ARG A 145 -3.89 -16.62 -3.66
N ILE A 146 -4.97 -16.01 -3.19
CA ILE A 146 -4.95 -15.07 -2.07
C ILE A 146 -4.41 -15.74 -0.81
N ASP A 147 -4.89 -16.95 -0.49
CA ASP A 147 -4.41 -17.70 0.67
C ASP A 147 -2.94 -18.13 0.50
N LYS A 148 -2.48 -18.44 -0.72
CA LYS A 148 -1.06 -18.68 -1.01
C LYS A 148 -0.19 -17.45 -0.76
N LEU A 149 -0.62 -16.27 -1.21
CA LEU A 149 0.09 -15.00 -0.95
C LEU A 149 0.19 -14.71 0.54
N LEU A 150 -0.92 -14.89 1.28
CA LEU A 150 -0.95 -14.75 2.74
C LEU A 150 0.00 -15.74 3.43
N CYS A 151 0.08 -16.97 2.92
CA CYS A 151 0.97 -18.00 3.43
C CYS A 151 2.45 -17.63 3.25
N GLU A 152 2.84 -17.15 2.05
CA GLU A 152 4.22 -16.69 1.82
C GLU A 152 4.58 -15.51 2.72
N LEU A 153 3.69 -14.52 2.86
CA LEU A 153 3.85 -13.39 3.77
C LEU A 153 3.99 -13.83 5.24
N PHE A 154 3.24 -14.86 5.64
CA PHE A 154 3.32 -15.43 6.98
C PHE A 154 4.70 -16.07 7.25
N TYR A 155 5.25 -16.82 6.29
CA TYR A 155 6.59 -17.40 6.42
C TYR A 155 7.69 -16.33 6.43
N LEU A 156 7.57 -15.32 5.56
CA LEU A 156 8.52 -14.21 5.46
C LEU A 156 8.68 -13.52 6.81
N LYS A 157 7.57 -13.20 7.49
CA LYS A 157 7.60 -12.57 8.82
C LYS A 157 8.49 -13.31 9.84
N GLY A 158 8.54 -14.64 9.78
CA GLY A 158 9.43 -15.44 10.63
C GLY A 158 10.90 -15.32 10.21
N TYR A 159 11.15 -15.37 8.90
CA TYR A 159 12.49 -15.22 8.32
C TYR A 159 13.08 -13.82 8.58
N ASP A 160 12.25 -12.79 8.54
CA ASP A 160 12.66 -11.40 8.74
C ASP A 160 13.19 -11.16 10.15
N VAL A 161 12.57 -11.79 11.16
CA VAL A 161 13.05 -11.72 12.54
C VAL A 161 14.44 -12.33 12.66
N GLU A 162 14.70 -13.45 11.97
CA GLU A 162 16.02 -14.10 11.97
C GLU A 162 17.07 -13.22 11.25
N VAL A 163 16.74 -12.67 10.09
CA VAL A 163 17.63 -11.79 9.33
C VAL A 163 17.93 -10.50 10.09
N MET A 164 16.92 -9.86 10.68
CA MET A 164 17.09 -8.66 11.50
C MET A 164 17.91 -8.94 12.77
N ALA A 165 17.75 -10.11 13.39
CA ALA A 165 18.59 -10.54 14.51
C ALA A 165 20.06 -10.73 14.10
N LYS A 166 20.32 -11.31 12.91
CA LYS A 166 21.68 -11.46 12.38
C LYS A 166 22.31 -10.10 12.07
N LEU A 167 21.60 -9.22 11.37
CA LEU A 167 22.08 -7.87 11.02
C LEU A 167 22.33 -7.02 12.27
N SER A 168 21.46 -7.08 13.28
CA SER A 168 21.66 -6.35 14.53
C SER A 168 22.86 -6.86 15.31
N LYS A 169 23.09 -8.19 15.34
CA LYS A 169 24.30 -8.79 15.90
C LYS A 169 25.56 -8.29 15.17
N GLU A 170 25.56 -8.31 13.84
CA GLU A 170 26.70 -7.84 13.03
C GLU A 170 27.02 -6.37 13.30
N ARG A 171 26.00 -5.49 13.31
CA ARG A 171 26.16 -4.06 13.63
C ARG A 171 26.72 -3.83 15.03
N PHE A 172 26.25 -4.62 16.00
CA PHE A 172 26.74 -4.53 17.37
C PHE A 172 28.21 -4.97 17.47
N GLU A 173 28.57 -6.08 16.83
CA GLU A 173 29.96 -6.55 16.79
C GLU A 173 30.88 -5.57 16.09
N GLU A 174 30.43 -4.95 15.00
CA GLU A 174 31.17 -3.89 14.30
C GLU A 174 31.37 -2.65 15.17
N GLN A 175 30.31 -2.20 15.86
CA GLN A 175 30.40 -1.09 16.80
C GLN A 175 31.40 -1.40 17.93
N GLN A 176 31.36 -2.61 18.48
CA GLN A 176 32.32 -3.06 19.49
C GLN A 176 33.75 -3.09 18.94
N ARG A 177 33.97 -3.65 17.74
CA ARG A 177 35.30 -3.65 17.08
C ARG A 177 35.83 -2.24 16.89
N ASN A 178 34.99 -1.31 16.48
CA ASN A 178 35.37 0.10 16.31
C ASN A 178 35.71 0.74 17.66
N ASP A 179 34.86 0.56 18.67
CA ASP A 179 35.12 1.02 20.04
C ASP A 179 36.44 0.49 20.60
N PHE A 180 36.76 -0.80 20.40
CA PHE A 180 38.03 -1.38 20.80
C PHE A 180 39.22 -0.79 20.03
N ARG A 181 39.08 -0.55 18.71
CA ARG A 181 40.11 0.11 17.91
C ARG A 181 40.39 1.54 18.38
N TYR A 182 39.37 2.29 18.78
CA TYR A 182 39.52 3.66 19.27
C TYR A 182 39.91 3.76 20.75
N LYS A 183 39.65 2.72 21.57
CA LYS A 183 39.98 2.68 23.01
C LYS A 183 41.33 2.02 23.32
N LEU A 184 42.01 1.42 22.34
CA LEU A 184 43.40 1.00 22.51
C LEU A 184 44.28 2.26 22.57
N PRO A 185 44.93 2.56 23.72
CA PRO A 185 45.95 3.59 23.73
C PRO A 185 47.05 3.11 22.78
N VAL A 186 47.35 3.93 21.78
CA VAL A 186 48.50 3.72 20.91
C VAL A 186 49.73 3.73 21.83
N VAL A 187 50.18 2.55 22.26
CA VAL A 187 51.52 2.39 22.82
C VAL A 187 52.44 2.55 21.63
N VAL A 188 52.96 3.76 21.45
CA VAL A 188 54.00 4.08 20.48
C VAL A 188 55.33 3.58 21.05
N PRO A 189 56.03 2.60 20.46
CA PRO A 189 57.48 2.51 20.57
C PRO A 189 58.08 3.37 19.45
N ASN A 190 58.87 4.35 19.85
CA ASN A 190 59.55 5.30 18.98
C ASN A 190 60.30 4.67 17.80
N ASN A 191 60.24 5.40 16.68
CA ASN A 191 61.21 5.51 15.57
C ASN A 191 61.61 4.23 14.80
N ILE A 192 61.20 4.19 13.53
CA ILE A 192 62.11 4.26 12.36
C ILE A 192 61.28 4.66 11.13
N SER A 193 61.72 5.73 10.47
CA SER A 193 61.21 6.25 9.20
C SER A 193 61.50 5.30 8.04
N GLN A 194 60.57 5.16 7.09
CA GLN A 194 60.76 5.52 5.68
C GLN A 194 59.56 5.07 4.81
N HIS A 195 59.02 6.08 4.10
CA HIS A 195 58.35 6.03 2.80
C HIS A 195 57.42 4.86 2.46
N HIS A 196 56.12 5.14 2.49
CA HIS A 196 55.38 5.25 1.22
C HIS A 196 54.18 6.18 1.40
N GLU A 197 54.27 7.37 0.80
CA GLU A 197 53.09 8.10 0.36
C GLU A 197 52.35 7.20 -0.63
N VAL A 198 51.22 6.64 -0.20
CA VAL A 198 50.18 6.16 -1.09
C VAL A 198 48.97 7.01 -0.80
N HIS A 199 48.66 7.84 -1.80
CA HIS A 199 47.46 8.60 -1.99
C HIS A 199 46.27 8.11 -1.16
N ARG A 200 45.74 9.02 -0.32
CA ARG A 200 44.33 9.05 0.01
C ARG A 200 43.54 9.08 -1.30
N GLU A 201 43.04 7.93 -1.72
CA GLU A 201 41.96 7.86 -2.68
C GLU A 201 41.17 6.58 -2.41
N SER A 202 39.85 6.76 -2.26
CA SER A 202 38.81 5.75 -2.45
C SER A 202 38.60 4.70 -1.34
N LEU A 203 37.53 4.86 -0.55
CA LEU A 203 36.23 4.24 -0.87
C LEU A 203 35.16 4.74 0.10
N ASP A 204 34.45 5.75 -0.39
CA ASP A 204 33.04 6.09 -0.18
C ASP A 204 32.24 5.30 0.87
N ASP A 205 32.00 5.97 1.98
CA ASP A 205 30.95 5.70 2.97
C ASP A 205 29.59 6.30 2.53
N THR A 206 29.35 6.46 1.22
CA THR A 206 28.22 7.22 0.66
C THR A 206 27.02 6.38 0.24
N SER A 207 27.09 5.04 0.24
CA SER A 207 26.01 4.22 -0.35
C SER A 207 24.67 4.22 0.40
N ALA A 208 24.65 4.59 1.69
CA ALA A 208 23.41 4.64 2.49
C ALA A 208 22.70 5.99 2.40
N THR A 209 23.43 7.09 2.20
CA THR A 209 22.86 8.42 1.95
C THR A 209 22.46 8.59 0.50
N ASP A 210 23.22 8.04 -0.45
CA ASP A 210 22.90 8.07 -1.88
C ASP A 210 21.59 7.34 -2.19
N ASN A 211 21.31 6.21 -1.54
CA ASN A 211 20.07 5.48 -1.74
C ASN A 211 18.86 6.19 -1.10
N LYS A 212 19.03 6.86 0.05
CA LYS A 212 18.00 7.72 0.66
C LYS A 212 17.69 8.94 -0.21
N GLU A 213 18.72 9.57 -0.78
CA GLU A 213 18.55 10.74 -1.63
C GLU A 213 17.97 10.35 -3.00
N LYS A 214 18.34 9.20 -3.55
CA LYS A 214 17.75 8.64 -4.79
C LYS A 214 16.28 8.27 -4.59
N THR A 215 15.90 7.62 -3.50
CA THR A 215 14.48 7.27 -3.23
C THR A 215 13.64 8.51 -2.93
N HIS A 216 14.15 9.45 -2.13
CA HIS A 216 13.45 10.69 -1.84
C HIS A 216 13.31 11.61 -3.06
N LYS A 217 14.32 11.63 -3.95
CA LYS A 217 14.27 12.37 -5.22
C LYS A 217 13.34 11.70 -6.23
N ALA A 218 13.31 10.37 -6.28
CA ALA A 218 12.34 9.63 -7.09
C ALA A 218 10.89 9.85 -6.61
N LEU A 219 10.65 9.85 -5.30
CA LEU A 219 9.34 10.18 -4.71
C LEU A 219 8.90 11.60 -5.05
N LYS A 220 9.82 12.58 -4.98
CA LYS A 220 9.52 13.97 -5.33
C LYS A 220 9.20 14.11 -6.82
N GLN A 221 9.97 13.44 -7.68
CA GLN A 221 9.72 13.43 -9.12
C GLN A 221 8.39 12.75 -9.47
N MET A 222 8.04 11.64 -8.82
CA MET A 222 6.73 11.00 -9.02
C MET A 222 5.58 11.88 -8.54
N LYS A 223 5.72 12.55 -7.39
CA LYS A 223 4.71 13.51 -6.89
C LYS A 223 4.54 14.66 -7.88
N GLU A 224 5.63 15.24 -8.37
CA GLU A 224 5.61 16.32 -9.35
C GLU A 224 5.01 15.87 -10.70
N GLN A 225 5.30 14.66 -11.16
CA GLN A 225 4.69 14.08 -12.36
C GLN A 225 3.19 13.85 -12.19
N LEU A 226 2.76 13.37 -11.03
CA LEU A 226 1.35 13.15 -10.72
C LEU A 226 0.60 14.48 -10.61
N GLU A 227 1.19 15.48 -9.95
CA GLU A 227 0.64 16.84 -9.90
C GLU A 227 0.53 17.44 -11.31
N LYS A 228 1.53 17.25 -12.17
CA LYS A 228 1.50 17.72 -13.55
C LYS A 228 0.41 17.02 -14.38
N LEU A 229 0.29 15.71 -14.28
CA LEU A 229 -0.78 14.95 -14.95
C LEU A 229 -2.17 15.37 -14.45
N LYS A 230 -2.30 15.60 -13.14
CA LYS A 230 -3.54 16.10 -12.53
C LYS A 230 -3.88 17.51 -13.01
N LEU A 231 -2.88 18.37 -13.16
CA LEU A 231 -3.04 19.73 -13.66
C LEU A 231 -3.41 19.76 -15.15
N GLU A 232 -2.73 18.98 -16.00
CA GLU A 232 -3.08 18.82 -17.42
C GLU A 232 -4.49 18.25 -17.60
N PHE A 233 -4.91 17.34 -16.72
CA PHE A 233 -6.27 16.82 -16.70
C PHE A 233 -7.28 17.92 -16.34
N TYR A 234 -7.05 18.66 -15.25
CA TYR A 234 -7.94 19.75 -14.85
C TYR A 234 -7.99 20.87 -15.88
N GLU A 235 -6.89 21.19 -16.57
CA GLU A 235 -6.89 22.14 -17.67
C GLU A 235 -7.77 21.66 -18.83
N LYS A 236 -7.65 20.39 -19.24
CA LYS A 236 -8.50 19.81 -20.29
C LYS A 236 -9.98 19.77 -19.90
N GLU A 237 -10.29 19.44 -18.66
CA GLU A 237 -11.67 19.48 -18.13
C GLU A 237 -12.19 20.91 -18.10
N PHE A 238 -11.40 21.85 -17.59
CA PHE A 238 -11.75 23.26 -17.54
C PHE A 238 -12.06 23.79 -18.95
N GLU A 239 -11.22 23.47 -19.94
CA GLU A 239 -11.41 23.89 -21.32
C GLU A 239 -12.68 23.28 -21.94
N LYS A 240 -12.99 22.01 -21.65
CA LYS A 240 -14.25 21.37 -22.07
C LYS A 240 -15.48 22.03 -21.44
N LYS A 241 -15.43 22.31 -20.13
CA LYS A 241 -16.51 22.98 -19.41
C LYS A 241 -16.72 24.40 -19.92
N ASN A 242 -15.65 25.13 -20.22
CA ASN A 242 -15.73 26.48 -20.78
C ASN A 242 -16.36 26.46 -22.18
N LYS A 243 -15.96 25.51 -23.05
CA LYS A 243 -16.60 25.31 -24.38
C LYS A 243 -18.10 25.00 -24.25
N LYS A 244 -18.49 24.17 -23.28
CA LYS A 244 -19.90 23.86 -23.02
C LYS A 244 -20.67 25.08 -22.49
N LEU A 245 -20.03 25.88 -21.63
CA LEU A 245 -20.60 27.13 -21.09
C LEU A 245 -20.81 28.14 -22.21
N ASP A 246 -19.86 28.28 -23.14
CA ASP A 246 -20.01 29.13 -24.34
C ASP A 246 -21.14 28.66 -25.25
N GLN A 247 -21.32 27.35 -25.44
CA GLN A 247 -22.45 26.80 -26.18
C GLN A 247 -23.78 27.14 -25.51
N LEU A 248 -23.90 26.90 -24.21
CA LEU A 248 -25.10 27.23 -23.44
C LEU A 248 -25.39 28.73 -23.45
N ASN A 249 -24.37 29.59 -23.36
CA ASN A 249 -24.55 31.04 -23.46
C ASN A 249 -25.06 31.46 -24.84
N LYS A 250 -24.57 30.84 -25.92
CA LYS A 250 -25.08 31.10 -27.28
C LYS A 250 -26.54 30.65 -27.41
N GLU A 251 -26.90 29.49 -26.88
CA GLU A 251 -28.28 29.00 -26.88
C GLU A 251 -29.21 29.89 -26.05
N ASN A 252 -28.79 30.29 -24.85
CA ASN A 252 -29.57 31.21 -24.00
C ASN A 252 -29.77 32.55 -24.68
N LYS A 253 -28.73 33.10 -25.33
CA LYS A 253 -28.85 34.35 -26.10
C LYS A 253 -29.86 34.20 -27.24
N ARG A 254 -29.81 33.10 -27.98
CA ARG A 254 -30.76 32.79 -29.06
C ARG A 254 -32.19 32.63 -28.53
N LEU A 255 -32.38 31.99 -27.38
CA LEU A 255 -33.68 31.86 -26.75
C LEU A 255 -34.22 33.20 -26.25
N LEU A 256 -33.37 34.08 -25.74
CA LEU A 256 -33.75 35.45 -25.36
C LEU A 256 -34.16 36.28 -26.58
N GLU A 257 -33.43 36.17 -27.69
CA GLU A 257 -33.80 36.80 -28.96
C GLU A 257 -35.15 36.29 -29.46
N LEU A 258 -35.37 34.97 -29.46
CA LEU A 258 -36.63 34.35 -29.87
C LEU A 258 -37.81 34.75 -28.96
N ASN A 259 -37.57 34.82 -27.64
CA ASN A 259 -38.57 35.32 -26.69
C ASN A 259 -38.89 36.79 -26.96
N HIS A 260 -37.89 37.61 -27.30
CA HIS A 260 -38.13 39.01 -27.62
C HIS A 260 -38.98 39.17 -28.89
N GLU A 261 -38.68 38.39 -29.93
CA GLU A 261 -39.48 38.32 -31.16
C GLU A 261 -40.93 37.92 -30.88
N LEU A 262 -41.15 36.82 -30.14
CA LEU A 262 -42.48 36.35 -29.75
C LEU A 262 -43.26 37.41 -28.95
N VAL A 263 -42.61 38.09 -28.01
CA VAL A 263 -43.25 39.18 -27.24
C VAL A 263 -43.66 40.31 -28.18
N THR A 264 -42.82 40.73 -29.12
CA THR A 264 -43.19 41.76 -30.09
C THR A 264 -44.33 41.33 -31.03
N GLU A 265 -44.40 40.07 -31.44
CA GLU A 265 -45.52 39.56 -32.24
C GLU A 265 -46.83 39.55 -31.45
N LEU A 266 -46.80 39.08 -30.20
CA LEU A 266 -47.96 39.13 -29.31
C LEU A 266 -48.44 40.56 -29.07
N GLN A 267 -47.52 41.51 -28.94
CA GLN A 267 -47.85 42.93 -28.78
C GLN A 267 -48.54 43.48 -30.03
N LYS A 268 -48.00 43.20 -31.22
CA LYS A 268 -48.62 43.58 -32.50
C LYS A 268 -50.02 42.98 -32.67
N LEU A 269 -50.20 41.71 -32.32
CA LEU A 269 -51.51 41.04 -32.38
C LEU A 269 -52.52 41.65 -31.40
N ARG A 270 -52.06 42.02 -30.21
CA ARG A 270 -52.90 42.74 -29.23
C ARG A 270 -53.32 44.12 -29.74
N ASP A 271 -52.41 44.84 -30.38
CA ASP A 271 -52.70 46.19 -30.92
C ASP A 271 -53.60 46.16 -32.17
N LEU A 272 -53.73 44.98 -32.81
CA LEU A 272 -54.65 44.70 -33.94
C LEU A 272 -56.03 44.19 -33.51
N SER A 273 -56.19 43.82 -32.23
CA SER A 273 -57.45 43.37 -31.59
C SER A 273 -58.19 44.53 -30.93
#